data_AF-A0A0A9YGT0-F1
#
_entry.id   AF-A0A0A9YGT0-F1
#
_cell.length_a   1.000
_cell.length_b   1.000
_cell.length_c   1.000
_cell.angle_alpha   90.00
_cell.angle_beta   90.00
_cell.angle_gamma   90.00
#
_symmetry.space_group_name_H-M   'P 1'
#
loop_
_entity.id
_entity.type
_entity.pdbx_description
1 polymer ?
#
loop_
_entity_poly.entity_id
_entity_poly.type
_entity_poly.pdbx_seq_one_letter_code
_entity_poly.pdbx_strand_id
1 'polypeptide(L)'
;IDESMFAKRKYNVGRVPKQQWVFGGICRETKECFLYAVENRSAATLMPIIVDSIAPGTIIMSDQWRSYNGIRNANRNCDHQSVNHSENFIDPITDAHTNTVERM
;
A
#
# COMPACT_ATOMS: atom_id res chain seq x y z
N ILE A 1 0.96 3.73 -1.87
CA ILE A 1 1.29 2.64 -0.91
C ILE A 1 0.54 1.40 -1.34
N ASP A 2 1.09 0.22 -1.08
CA ASP A 2 0.49 -1.06 -1.47
C ASP A 2 1.00 -2.23 -0.60
N GLU A 3 0.21 -3.30 -0.52
CA GLU A 3 0.55 -4.56 0.14
C GLU A 3 0.72 -5.70 -0.86
N SER A 4 1.91 -6.28 -0.88
CA SER A 4 2.23 -7.44 -1.71
C SER A 4 2.47 -8.69 -0.87
N MET A 5 1.89 -9.81 -1.29
CA MET A 5 2.09 -11.13 -0.66
C MET A 5 3.08 -11.94 -1.48
N PHE A 6 4.17 -12.33 -0.83
CA PHE A 6 5.22 -13.17 -1.41
C PHE A 6 5.05 -14.61 -0.94
N ALA A 7 4.59 -15.45 -1.88
CA ALA A 7 4.60 -16.90 -1.74
C ALA A 7 4.71 -17.54 -3.12
N LYS A 8 5.81 -18.23 -3.39
CA LYS A 8 6.01 -18.94 -4.66
C LYS A 8 6.26 -20.42 -4.44
N ARG A 9 5.38 -21.26 -4.98
CA ARG A 9 5.61 -22.71 -5.02
C ARG A 9 6.65 -23.03 -6.09
N LYS A 10 7.53 -23.99 -5.81
CA LYS A 10 8.44 -24.53 -6.83
C LYS A 10 7.60 -25.31 -7.86
N TYR A 11 7.65 -24.90 -9.13
CA TYR A 11 6.86 -25.50 -10.22
C TYR A 11 5.33 -25.52 -9.99
N ASN A 12 4.78 -24.64 -9.14
CA ASN A 12 3.36 -24.66 -8.74
C ASN A 12 2.88 -25.97 -8.07
N VAL A 13 3.79 -26.87 -7.70
CA VAL A 13 3.49 -28.20 -7.15
C VAL A 13 4.06 -28.33 -5.74
N GLY A 14 3.42 -29.17 -4.91
CA GLY A 14 3.90 -29.51 -3.58
C GLY A 14 3.42 -28.57 -2.47
N ARG A 15 4.15 -28.56 -1.34
CA ARG A 15 3.78 -27.85 -0.10
C ARG A 15 3.61 -26.34 -0.34
N VAL A 16 2.59 -25.76 0.28
CA VAL A 16 2.41 -24.31 0.32
C VAL A 16 3.52 -23.68 1.16
N PRO A 17 4.38 -22.81 0.60
CA PRO A 17 5.41 -22.13 1.37
C PRO A 17 4.77 -21.15 2.36
N LYS A 18 5.53 -20.76 3.38
CA LYS A 18 5.12 -19.70 4.30
C LYS A 18 4.88 -18.42 3.49
N GLN A 19 3.72 -17.80 3.69
CA GLN A 19 3.39 -16.53 3.06
C GLN A 19 4.06 -15.42 3.86
N GLN A 20 4.68 -14.47 3.17
CA GLN A 20 5.25 -13.26 3.74
C GLN A 20 4.54 -12.05 3.14
N TRP A 21 3.96 -11.20 3.97
CA TRP A 21 3.44 -9.91 3.52
C TRP A 21 4.55 -8.88 3.52
N VAL A 22 4.55 -8.03 2.50
CA VAL A 22 5.42 -6.87 2.40
C VAL A 22 4.51 -5.67 2.16
N PHE A 23 4.65 -4.66 3.00
CA PHE A 23 4.00 -3.37 2.83
C PHE A 23 5.02 -2.35 2.33
N GLY A 24 4.64 -1.55 1.35
CA GLY A 24 5.55 -0.60 0.74
C GLY A 24 4.91 0.65 0.19
N GLY A 25 5.76 1.61 -0.15
CA GLY A 25 5.36 2.86 -0.77
C GLY A 25 6.52 3.47 -1.52
N ILE A 26 6.18 4.26 -2.54
CA ILE A 26 7.13 5.09 -3.28
C ILE A 26 6.60 6.52 -3.34
N CYS A 27 7.48 7.49 -3.10
CA CYS A 27 7.20 8.88 -3.38
C CYS A 27 7.31 9.13 -4.89
N ARG A 28 6.26 9.66 -5.51
CA ARG A 28 6.24 9.92 -6.97
C ARG A 28 7.26 10.99 -7.39
N GLU A 29 7.51 11.96 -6.52
CA GLU A 29 8.38 13.11 -6.78
C GLU A 29 9.86 12.76 -6.55
N THR A 30 10.20 12.23 -5.37
CA THR A 30 11.59 11.94 -4.99
C THR A 30 12.09 10.58 -5.44
N LYS A 31 11.17 9.67 -5.82
CA LYS A 31 11.45 8.25 -6.11
C LYS A 31 11.98 7.44 -4.92
N GLU A 32 11.99 8.02 -3.73
CA GLU A 32 12.32 7.30 -2.50
C GLU A 32 11.24 6.26 -2.20
N CYS A 33 11.66 5.11 -1.70
CA CYS A 33 10.78 4.02 -1.39
C CYS A 33 11.08 3.40 -0.03
N PHE A 34 10.06 2.76 0.54
CA PHE A 34 10.18 1.98 1.75
C PHE A 34 9.49 0.63 1.56
N LEU A 35 10.03 -0.39 2.23
CA LEU A 35 9.51 -1.75 2.22
C LEU A 35 9.62 -2.32 3.63
N TYR A 36 8.52 -2.84 4.16
CA TYR A 36 8.46 -3.49 5.47
C TYR A 36 7.89 -4.89 5.33
N ALA A 37 8.63 -5.88 5.84
CA ALA A 37 8.08 -7.22 6.02
C ALA A 37 7.11 -7.19 7.21
N VAL A 38 5.82 -7.44 6.96
CA VAL A 38 4.77 -7.43 7.97
C VAL A 38 4.17 -8.82 8.14
N GLU A 39 3.71 -9.14 9.35
CA GLU A 39 3.05 -10.43 9.59
C GLU A 39 1.66 -10.48 8.96
N ASN A 40 0.96 -9.35 8.94
CA ASN A 40 -0.38 -9.22 8.38
C ASN A 40 -0.63 -7.78 7.88
N ARG A 41 -1.66 -7.64 7.04
CA ARG A 41 -2.12 -6.37 6.44
C ARG A 41 -3.24 -5.68 7.23
N SER A 42 -3.32 -5.91 8.55
CA SER A 42 -4.34 -5.27 9.38
C SER A 42 -4.03 -3.79 9.56
N ALA A 43 -5.06 -2.97 9.77
CA ALA A 43 -4.88 -1.56 10.10
C ALA A 43 -3.96 -1.36 11.32
N ALA A 44 -4.05 -2.24 12.33
CA ALA A 44 -3.21 -2.17 13.52
C ALA A 44 -1.71 -2.32 13.20
N THR A 45 -1.37 -3.09 12.16
CA THR A 45 0.02 -3.27 11.70
C THR A 45 0.46 -2.17 10.75
N LEU A 46 -0.41 -1.73 9.83
CA LEU A 46 -0.04 -0.79 8.77
C LEU A 46 -0.04 0.67 9.21
N MET A 47 -0.99 1.07 10.08
CA MET A 47 -1.10 2.45 10.55
C MET A 47 0.17 3.02 11.19
N PRO A 48 0.85 2.33 12.14
CA PRO A 48 2.08 2.86 12.72
C PRO A 48 3.18 3.03 11.66
N ILE A 49 3.27 2.12 10.69
CA ILE A 49 4.26 2.19 9.60
C ILE A 49 3.97 3.40 8.71
N ILE A 50 2.70 3.64 8.38
CA ILE A 50 2.27 4.79 7.57
C ILE A 50 2.62 6.11 8.27
N VAL A 51 2.37 6.22 9.57
CA VAL A 51 2.66 7.44 10.35
C VAL A 51 4.16 7.69 10.47
N ASP A 52 4.97 6.63 10.60
CA ASP A 52 6.42 6.74 10.74
C ASP A 52 7.13 7.00 9.39
N SER A 53 6.63 6.38 8.31
CA SER A 53 7.29 6.40 6.99
C SER A 53 6.83 7.54 6.09
N ILE A 54 5.70 8.20 6.41
CA ILE A 54 5.09 9.21 5.55
C ILE A 54 4.90 10.51 6.33
N ALA A 55 5.50 11.58 5.82
CA ALA A 55 5.39 12.91 6.41
C ALA A 55 3.93 13.40 6.47
N PRO A 56 3.54 14.12 7.54
CA PRO A 56 2.23 14.76 7.63
C PRO A 56 2.00 15.74 6.48
N GLY A 57 0.76 15.86 6.00
CA GLY A 57 0.41 16.77 4.91
C GLY A 57 0.66 16.23 3.50
N THR A 58 1.08 14.97 3.37
CA THR A 58 1.30 14.33 2.07
C THR A 58 0.01 13.72 1.52
N ILE A 59 -0.06 13.61 0.19
CA ILE A 59 -1.15 12.90 -0.49
C ILE A 59 -0.78 11.42 -0.55
N ILE A 60 -1.55 10.59 0.16
CA ILE A 60 -1.37 9.14 0.14
C ILE A 60 -2.33 8.56 -0.91
N MET A 61 -1.76 7.87 -1.90
CA MET A 61 -2.51 7.12 -2.90
C MET A 61 -2.44 5.62 -2.59
N SER A 62 -3.59 4.96 -2.44
CA SER A 62 -3.70 3.51 -2.23
C SER A 62 -4.89 2.91 -2.99
N ASP A 63 -5.03 1.59 -2.97
CA ASP A 63 -6.28 0.94 -3.34
C ASP A 63 -7.36 1.16 -2.26
N GLN A 64 -8.62 0.79 -2.57
CA GLN A 64 -9.74 0.86 -1.63
C GLN A 64 -9.73 -0.27 -0.57
N TRP A 65 -8.60 -0.51 0.09
CA TRP A 65 -8.53 -1.50 1.15
C TRP A 65 -9.07 -0.97 2.49
N ARG A 66 -9.90 -1.77 3.19
CA ARG A 66 -10.54 -1.37 4.46
C ARG A 66 -9.54 -0.99 5.55
N SER A 67 -8.34 -1.58 5.55
CA SER A 67 -7.31 -1.23 6.54
C SER A 67 -6.90 0.23 6.46
N TYR A 68 -7.10 0.90 5.32
CA TYR A 68 -6.71 2.29 5.10
C TYR A 68 -7.74 3.33 5.53
N ASN A 69 -8.94 2.92 5.94
CA ASN A 69 -9.98 3.86 6.39
C ASN A 69 -9.54 4.75 7.57
N GLY A 70 -8.53 4.33 8.33
CA GLY A 70 -7.97 5.09 9.45
C GLY A 70 -6.92 6.13 9.07
N ILE A 71 -6.42 6.16 7.82
CA ILE A 71 -5.28 6.99 7.42
C ILE A 71 -5.54 8.47 7.71
N ARG A 72 -6.71 8.97 7.31
CA ARG A 72 -7.09 10.38 7.48
C ARG A 72 -7.10 10.84 8.94
N ASN A 73 -7.37 9.91 9.87
CA ASN A 73 -7.37 10.18 11.31
C ASN A 73 -5.99 9.99 11.94
N ALA A 74 -5.22 9.02 11.43
CA ALA A 74 -3.92 8.64 11.98
C ALA A 74 -2.80 9.59 11.57
N ASN A 75 -2.81 10.09 10.33
CA ASN A 75 -1.78 10.97 9.80
C ASN A 75 -2.36 12.37 9.59
N ARG A 76 -2.08 13.26 10.56
CA ARG A 76 -2.66 14.61 10.65
C ARG A 76 -2.42 15.37 9.35
N ASN A 77 -3.52 15.69 8.66
CA ASN A 77 -3.57 16.45 7.41
C ASN A 77 -3.11 15.70 6.15
N CYS A 78 -3.00 14.37 6.17
CA CYS A 78 -2.81 13.61 4.93
C CYS A 78 -4.13 13.47 4.17
N ASP A 79 -4.13 13.91 2.92
CA ASP A 79 -5.21 13.63 1.99
C ASP A 79 -5.05 12.20 1.47
N HIS A 80 -6.06 11.37 1.74
CA HIS A 80 -6.07 9.98 1.28
C HIS A 80 -6.91 9.88 0.01
N GLN A 81 -6.26 9.53 -1.09
CA GLN A 81 -6.89 9.23 -2.37
C GLN A 81 -6.86 7.72 -2.58
N SER A 82 -8.04 7.14 -2.78
CA SER A 82 -8.20 5.69 -2.93
C SER A 82 -8.71 5.38 -4.33
N VAL A 83 -8.09 4.42 -5.01
CA VAL A 83 -8.51 3.97 -6.34
C VAL A 83 -9.22 2.64 -6.24
N ASN A 84 -10.40 2.56 -6.86
CA ASN A 84 -11.14 1.31 -6.99
C ASN A 84 -10.73 0.58 -8.28
N HIS A 85 -9.81 -0.38 -8.17
CA HIS A 85 -9.33 -1.16 -9.30
C HIS A 85 -10.40 -2.03 -9.99
N SER A 86 -11.59 -2.23 -9.38
CA SER A 86 -12.69 -2.90 -10.08
C SER A 86 -13.45 -1.99 -11.04
N GLU A 87 -13.33 -0.67 -10.88
CA GLU A 87 -14.07 0.32 -11.64
C GLU A 87 -13.16 1.07 -12.61
N ASN A 88 -11.99 1.56 -12.15
CA ASN A 88 -11.04 2.29 -12.98
C ASN A 88 -9.59 2.02 -12.53
N PHE A 89 -8.67 1.84 -13.49
CA PHE A 89 -7.22 1.71 -13.22
C PHE A 89 -6.53 3.06 -12.94
N ILE A 90 -7.20 4.16 -13.26
CA ILE A 90 -6.81 5.54 -12.99
C ILE A 90 -8.10 6.25 -12.58
N ASP A 91 -8.11 6.94 -11.44
CA ASP A 91 -9.26 7.75 -11.04
C ASP A 91 -9.43 8.92 -12.05
N PRO A 92 -10.57 9.01 -12.77
CA PRO A 92 -10.76 10.02 -13.81
C PRO A 92 -10.94 11.45 -13.27
N ILE A 93 -11.13 11.62 -11.96
CA ILE A 93 -11.36 12.91 -11.30
C ILE A 93 -10.08 13.39 -10.61
N THR A 94 -9.33 12.48 -9.97
CA THR A 94 -8.14 12.81 -9.18
C THR A 94 -6.82 12.43 -9.84
N ASP A 95 -6.84 11.68 -10.96
CA ASP A 95 -5.68 11.06 -11.63
C ASP A 95 -4.85 10.14 -10.69
N ALA A 96 -5.43 9.76 -9.56
CA ALA A 96 -4.83 8.85 -8.59
C ALA A 96 -4.68 7.45 -9.21
N HIS A 97 -3.55 6.79 -8.95
CA HIS A 97 -3.28 5.41 -9.36
C HIS A 97 -2.17 4.77 -8.50
N THR A 98 -2.17 3.46 -8.33
CA THR A 98 -1.10 2.73 -7.59
C THR A 98 -0.03 2.12 -8.50
N ASN A 99 -0.13 2.32 -9.82
CA ASN A 99 0.79 1.73 -10.81
C ASN A 99 2.29 1.94 -10.51
N THR A 100 2.68 3.03 -9.85
CA THR A 100 4.10 3.29 -9.53
C THR A 100 4.63 2.34 -8.46
N VAL A 101 3.82 1.99 -7.45
CA VAL A 101 4.25 1.05 -6.40
C VAL A 101 4.06 -0.41 -6.84
N GLU A 102 3.07 -0.68 -7.68
CA GLU A 102 2.82 -2.02 -8.24
C GLU A 102 3.88 -2.49 -9.26
N ARG A 103 4.64 -1.55 -9.84
CA ARG A 103 5.70 -1.83 -10.82
C ARG A 103 7.11 -1.80 -10.22
N MET A 104 7.22 -1.76 -8.89
CA MET A 104 8.51 -1.89 -8.19
C MET A 104 9.08 -3.29 -8.21
#